data_AF-A0A3B9R136-F1
#
_entry.id   AF-A0A3B9R136-F1
#
_cell.length_a   1.000
_cell.length_b   1.000
_cell.length_c   1.000
_cell.angle_alpha   90.00
_cell.angle_beta   90.00
_cell.angle_gamma   90.00
#
_symmetry.space_group_name_H-M   'P 1'
#
loop_
_entity.id
_entity.type
_entity.pdbx_description
1 polymer ?
#
loop_
_entity_poly.entity_id
_entity_poly.type
_entity_poly.pdbx_seq_one_letter_code
_entity_poly.pdbx_strand_id
1 'polypeptide(L)'
;IDPGDSDALRVGDFVVAIGNPFGLGQTATSGIISALGRSGLNIEDYEDFIQTDASINQGNSGGALVNLRGELVGINTAILAPGGGNIGIGFAIPINMVQLLTRQIIEYGEVRRGRLGVIAQNLTPELAEALGIDTTRGAVIAQVIPDSAADDAGLQEGDVVVAVNEREIVDASSLRNTIGLFRADEEIEVSFLRDGKRQSMRIRIRAIEPVAGQGLKINKRLEGIRLADIDDEDGPQGQRGVRAVEVAQTSLAWRAGLREGDLIISVNKQPIYSLKDVEHAVDENDAMLLLNVVRGNTGLFIVIR
;
A
#
# COMPACT_ATOMS: atom_id res chain seq x y z
N ILE A 1 27.61 1.77 -3.97
CA ILE A 1 27.05 0.79 -3.03
C ILE A 1 26.41 -0.27 -3.91
N ASP A 2 26.91 -1.50 -3.82
CA ASP A 2 26.33 -2.59 -4.60
C ASP A 2 25.02 -3.04 -3.94
N PRO A 3 23.95 -3.28 -4.71
CA PRO A 3 22.73 -3.81 -4.13
C PRO A 3 22.97 -5.24 -3.64
N GLY A 4 22.55 -5.52 -2.41
CA GLY A 4 22.46 -6.87 -1.87
C GLY A 4 21.11 -7.53 -2.21
N ASP A 5 20.83 -8.62 -1.52
CA ASP A 5 19.56 -9.33 -1.58
C ASP A 5 18.89 -9.27 -0.20
N SER A 6 17.77 -8.54 -0.09
CA SER A 6 17.04 -8.44 1.17
C SER A 6 16.28 -9.71 1.55
N ASP A 7 15.97 -10.59 0.60
CA ASP A 7 15.24 -11.83 0.87
C ASP A 7 16.16 -12.89 1.50
N ALA A 8 17.48 -12.73 1.36
CA ALA A 8 18.49 -13.55 2.02
C ALA A 8 18.82 -13.11 3.47
N LEU A 9 18.24 -11.99 3.94
CA LEU A 9 18.46 -11.51 5.30
C LEU A 9 17.86 -12.44 6.34
N ARG A 10 18.48 -12.47 7.52
CA ARG A 10 17.94 -13.16 8.70
C ARG A 10 17.98 -12.26 9.92
N VAL A 11 17.03 -12.48 10.81
CA VAL A 11 17.04 -11.87 12.15
C VAL A 11 18.36 -12.22 12.85
N GLY A 12 19.04 -11.21 13.38
CA GLY A 12 20.35 -11.31 14.00
C GLY A 12 21.54 -10.98 13.09
N ASP A 13 21.34 -10.85 11.78
CA ASP A 13 22.43 -10.39 10.90
C ASP A 13 22.83 -8.93 11.25
N PHE A 14 24.13 -8.65 11.28
CA PHE A 14 24.64 -7.30 11.58
C PHE A 14 24.44 -6.34 10.40
N VAL A 15 24.08 -5.10 10.73
CA VAL A 15 23.88 -4.01 9.77
C VAL A 15 24.46 -2.69 10.25
N VAL A 16 24.74 -1.81 9.30
CA VAL A 16 25.16 -0.43 9.53
C VAL A 16 24.17 0.50 8.83
N ALA A 17 23.59 1.43 9.57
CA ALA A 17 22.79 2.52 9.03
C ALA A 17 23.69 3.73 8.76
N ILE A 18 23.57 4.32 7.57
CA ILE A 18 24.36 5.46 7.12
C ILE A 18 23.39 6.54 6.62
N GLY A 19 23.48 7.74 7.20
CA GLY A 19 22.60 8.86 6.85
C GLY A 19 23.13 10.20 7.36
N ASN A 20 22.28 11.23 7.41
CA ASN A 20 22.64 12.56 7.88
C ASN A 20 21.72 13.00 9.05
N PRO A 21 21.85 12.35 10.23
CA PRO A 21 21.01 12.66 11.39
C PRO A 21 21.14 14.12 11.79
N PHE A 22 20.01 14.80 11.95
CA PHE A 22 19.91 16.21 12.38
C PHE A 22 20.74 17.18 11.53
N GLY A 23 21.16 16.80 10.32
CA GLY A 23 21.99 17.63 9.45
C GLY A 23 23.46 17.76 9.88
N LEU A 24 23.95 16.92 10.80
CA LEU A 24 25.30 17.00 11.36
C LEU A 24 26.41 16.54 10.41
N GLY A 25 26.04 15.88 9.32
CA GLY A 25 26.94 15.24 8.36
C GLY A 25 26.71 13.73 8.28
N GLN A 26 27.41 13.08 7.36
CA GLN A 26 27.31 11.64 7.16
C GLN A 26 27.73 10.90 8.44
N THR A 27 26.80 10.15 9.02
CA THR A 27 26.96 9.43 10.28
C THR A 27 26.65 7.96 10.04
N ALA A 28 27.46 7.08 10.62
CA ALA A 28 27.26 5.65 10.61
C ALA A 28 26.91 5.15 12.01
N THR A 29 25.90 4.29 12.11
CA THR A 29 25.48 3.62 13.35
C THR A 29 25.30 2.14 13.06
N SER A 30 25.55 1.26 14.03
CA SER A 30 25.49 -0.18 13.84
C SER A 30 24.44 -0.82 14.74
N GLY A 31 23.90 -1.94 14.28
CA GLY A 31 22.96 -2.78 15.01
C GLY A 31 22.82 -4.13 14.32
N ILE A 32 21.69 -4.79 14.57
CA ILE A 32 21.29 -6.05 13.95
C ILE A 32 19.92 -5.91 13.29
N ILE A 33 19.58 -6.87 12.45
CA ILE A 33 18.20 -7.10 12.03
C ILE A 33 17.41 -7.63 13.23
N SER A 34 16.50 -6.82 13.76
CA SER A 34 15.63 -7.19 14.89
C SER A 34 14.42 -8.00 14.44
N ALA A 35 13.88 -7.73 13.25
CA ALA A 35 12.76 -8.44 12.64
C ALA A 35 12.71 -8.18 11.13
N LEU A 36 11.99 -9.02 10.40
CA LEU A 36 11.73 -8.89 8.96
C LEU A 36 10.21 -8.93 8.73
N GLY A 37 9.76 -8.37 7.61
CA GLY A 37 8.34 -8.40 7.23
C GLY A 37 7.42 -7.64 8.18
N ARG A 38 7.91 -6.57 8.81
CA ARG A 38 7.08 -5.77 9.71
C ARG A 38 6.03 -4.99 8.93
N SER A 39 4.77 -5.21 9.29
CA SER A 39 3.58 -4.58 8.72
C SER A 39 2.60 -4.19 9.83
N GLY A 40 1.55 -3.43 9.50
CA GLY A 40 0.50 -3.02 10.42
C GLY A 40 0.92 -1.91 11.40
N LEU A 41 1.96 -1.16 11.05
CA LEU A 41 2.44 0.01 11.79
C LEU A 41 1.68 1.28 11.38
N ASN A 42 0.98 1.24 10.24
CA ASN A 42 0.23 2.36 9.66
C ASN A 42 1.10 3.61 9.46
N ILE A 43 2.37 3.39 9.13
CA ILE A 43 3.36 4.41 8.75
C ILE A 43 3.26 4.66 7.23
N GLU A 44 3.11 3.60 6.44
CA GLU A 44 2.98 3.65 4.98
C GLU A 44 1.86 2.71 4.49
N ASP A 45 1.39 2.89 3.25
CA ASP A 45 0.32 2.05 2.67
C ASP A 45 0.77 0.60 2.42
N TYR A 46 2.05 0.39 2.09
CA TYR A 46 2.66 -0.91 1.84
C TYR A 46 3.85 -1.09 2.77
N GLU A 47 3.71 -1.98 3.74
CA GLU A 47 4.66 -2.11 4.85
C GLU A 47 5.24 -3.50 4.91
N ASP A 48 6.51 -3.61 4.59
CA ASP A 48 7.26 -4.85 4.60
C ASP A 48 8.65 -4.57 5.16
N PHE A 49 8.68 -3.92 6.33
CA PHE A 49 9.89 -3.31 6.83
C PHE A 49 10.88 -4.33 7.38
N ILE A 50 12.15 -4.04 7.13
CA ILE A 50 13.27 -4.54 7.92
C ILE A 50 13.29 -3.71 9.21
N GLN A 51 13.20 -4.36 10.36
CA GLN A 51 13.37 -3.72 11.66
C GLN A 51 14.83 -3.84 12.11
N THR A 52 15.40 -2.77 12.64
CA THR A 52 16.76 -2.75 13.22
C THR A 52 16.82 -1.94 14.51
N ASP A 53 17.77 -2.29 15.37
CA ASP A 53 18.15 -1.53 16.56
C ASP A 53 19.32 -0.55 16.30
N ALA A 54 19.87 -0.53 15.08
CA ALA A 54 20.81 0.49 14.66
C ALA A 54 20.17 1.88 14.86
N SER A 55 20.94 2.82 15.41
CA SER A 55 20.40 4.13 15.75
C SER A 55 20.04 4.93 14.51
N ILE A 56 18.75 4.98 14.20
CA ILE A 56 18.12 5.80 13.16
C ILE A 56 17.41 6.95 13.84
N ASN A 57 17.71 8.19 13.44
CA ASN A 57 17.07 9.42 13.91
C ASN A 57 16.62 10.29 12.73
N GLN A 58 15.85 11.35 12.99
CA GLN A 58 15.45 12.34 11.97
C GLN A 58 16.64 12.78 11.11
N GLY A 59 16.50 12.74 9.79
CA GLY A 59 17.57 13.01 8.82
C GLY A 59 18.28 11.76 8.30
N ASN A 60 18.03 10.57 8.87
CA ASN A 60 18.48 9.31 8.26
C ASN A 60 17.53 8.79 7.18
N SER A 61 16.29 9.29 7.08
CA SER A 61 15.33 8.86 6.06
C SER A 61 15.92 9.04 4.66
N GLY A 62 15.80 8.01 3.81
CA GLY A 62 16.44 7.93 2.50
C GLY A 62 17.91 7.47 2.54
N GLY A 63 18.51 7.36 3.73
CA GLY A 63 19.85 6.82 3.95
C GLY A 63 19.93 5.31 3.78
N ALA A 64 21.15 4.78 3.72
CA ALA A 64 21.42 3.38 3.46
C ALA A 64 21.37 2.54 4.74
N LEU A 65 20.83 1.33 4.64
CA LEU A 65 21.09 0.23 5.57
C LEU A 65 21.91 -0.81 4.83
N VAL A 66 23.13 -1.09 5.28
CA VAL A 66 24.07 -2.00 4.62
C VAL A 66 24.45 -3.17 5.52
N ASN A 67 24.75 -4.32 4.92
CA ASN A 67 25.34 -5.45 5.65
C ASN A 67 26.86 -5.26 5.85
N LEU A 68 27.52 -6.20 6.53
CA LEU A 68 28.97 -6.13 6.80
C LEU A 68 29.86 -6.23 5.55
N ARG A 69 29.32 -6.62 4.39
CA ARG A 69 30.02 -6.57 3.09
C ARG A 69 29.90 -5.20 2.41
N GLY A 70 29.12 -4.27 2.99
CA GLY A 70 28.84 -2.97 2.40
C GLY A 70 27.79 -3.01 1.29
N GLU A 71 27.06 -4.11 1.16
CA GLU A 71 25.95 -4.24 0.21
C GLU A 71 24.70 -3.57 0.79
N LEU A 72 23.95 -2.83 -0.04
CA LEU A 72 22.69 -2.19 0.35
C LEU A 72 21.64 -3.26 0.58
N VAL A 73 21.05 -3.30 1.78
CA VAL A 73 20.00 -4.26 2.12
C VAL A 73 18.66 -3.58 2.42
N GLY A 74 18.67 -2.27 2.69
CA GLY A 74 17.45 -1.47 2.78
C GLY A 74 17.69 0.03 2.75
N ILE A 75 16.61 0.79 2.69
CA ILE A 75 16.60 2.25 2.80
C ILE A 75 15.91 2.65 4.10
N ASN A 76 16.61 3.38 4.96
CA ASN A 76 16.06 3.84 6.24
C ASN A 76 14.85 4.75 5.97
N THR A 77 13.72 4.49 6.63
CA THR A 77 12.46 5.19 6.33
C THR A 77 11.88 5.84 7.57
N ALA A 78 11.65 5.05 8.63
CA ALA A 78 10.90 5.48 9.79
C ALA A 78 11.46 4.91 11.10
N ILE A 79 10.94 5.41 12.22
CA ILE A 79 11.25 4.92 13.58
C ILE A 79 9.97 4.88 14.41
N LEU A 80 9.92 3.96 15.36
CA LEU A 80 8.94 4.02 16.44
C LEU A 80 9.54 4.84 17.58
N ALA A 81 9.08 6.07 17.78
CA ALA A 81 9.68 6.99 18.74
C ALA A 81 8.63 7.89 19.42
N PRO A 82 8.03 7.46 20.53
CA PRO A 82 7.06 8.27 21.28
C PRO A 82 7.61 9.63 21.74
N GLY A 83 8.93 9.70 22.01
CA GLY A 83 9.63 10.93 22.40
C GLY A 83 10.40 11.62 21.27
N GLY A 84 10.22 11.20 20.00
CA GLY A 84 10.91 11.76 18.84
C GLY A 84 12.38 11.36 18.66
N GLY A 85 12.95 10.59 19.59
CA GLY A 85 14.30 10.02 19.50
C GLY A 85 14.28 8.50 19.34
N ASN A 86 15.33 7.95 18.74
CA ASN A 86 15.50 6.50 18.61
C ASN A 86 15.47 5.79 19.97
N ILE A 87 14.67 4.72 20.07
CA ILE A 87 14.62 3.83 21.24
C ILE A 87 15.04 2.40 20.88
N GLY A 88 15.85 2.23 19.83
CA GLY A 88 16.24 0.91 19.31
C GLY A 88 15.20 0.25 18.39
N ILE A 89 14.26 1.03 17.84
CA ILE A 89 13.25 0.53 16.90
C ILE A 89 13.23 1.43 15.65
N GLY A 90 14.00 1.04 14.64
CA GLY A 90 14.03 1.67 13.33
C GLY A 90 13.52 0.73 12.23
N PHE A 91 13.03 1.32 11.15
CA PHE A 91 12.45 0.62 10.01
C PHE A 91 13.11 1.06 8.70
N ALA A 92 13.43 0.08 7.86
CA ALA A 92 13.96 0.28 6.53
C ALA A 92 13.14 -0.50 5.48
N ILE A 93 12.94 0.10 4.31
CA ILE A 93 12.33 -0.58 3.17
C ILE A 93 13.37 -1.55 2.56
N PRO A 94 13.03 -2.82 2.30
CA PRO A 94 13.94 -3.81 1.71
C PRO A 94 14.49 -3.40 0.34
N ILE A 95 15.76 -3.69 0.07
CA ILE A 95 16.40 -3.29 -1.19
C ILE A 95 15.74 -3.92 -2.43
N ASN A 96 15.26 -5.18 -2.35
CA ASN A 96 14.62 -5.84 -3.49
C ASN A 96 13.35 -5.08 -3.92
N MET A 97 12.57 -4.60 -2.94
CA MET A 97 11.40 -3.74 -3.17
C MET A 97 11.80 -2.40 -3.78
N VAL A 98 12.83 -1.73 -3.23
CA VAL A 98 13.31 -0.45 -3.78
C VAL A 98 13.78 -0.60 -5.23
N GLN A 99 14.54 -1.65 -5.55
CA GLN A 99 15.02 -1.92 -6.91
C GLN A 99 13.87 -2.16 -7.88
N LEU A 100 12.86 -2.92 -7.45
CA LEU A 100 11.70 -3.20 -8.29
C LEU A 100 10.92 -1.90 -8.59
N LEU A 101 10.63 -1.10 -7.57
CA LEU A 101 9.90 0.17 -7.75
C LEU A 101 10.70 1.18 -8.56
N THR A 102 12.01 1.29 -8.32
CA THR A 102 12.89 2.23 -9.04
C THR A 102 12.98 1.88 -10.52
N ARG A 103 13.04 0.59 -10.88
CA ARG A 103 13.01 0.16 -12.29
C ARG A 103 11.74 0.64 -12.99
N GLN A 104 10.59 0.50 -12.35
CA GLN A 104 9.32 0.99 -12.92
C GLN A 104 9.32 2.51 -13.11
N ILE A 105 9.78 3.26 -12.12
CA ILE A 105 9.83 4.73 -12.20
C ILE A 105 10.76 5.18 -13.32
N ILE A 106 11.92 4.53 -13.49
CA ILE A 106 12.85 4.84 -14.58
C ILE A 106 12.24 4.53 -15.94
N GLU A 107 11.54 3.41 -16.07
CA GLU A 107 11.01 2.93 -17.35
C GLU A 107 9.71 3.64 -17.77
N TYR A 108 8.82 3.92 -16.81
CA TYR A 108 7.46 4.41 -17.07
C TYR A 108 7.16 5.78 -16.47
N GLY A 109 8.04 6.32 -15.63
CA GLY A 109 7.81 7.58 -14.90
C GLY A 109 6.91 7.43 -13.66
N GLU A 110 6.36 6.24 -13.41
CA GLU A 110 5.41 5.96 -12.34
C GLU A 110 5.48 4.48 -11.91
N VAL A 111 4.90 4.14 -10.75
CA VAL A 111 4.73 2.75 -10.31
C VAL A 111 3.35 2.26 -10.76
N ARG A 112 3.31 1.21 -11.59
CA ARG A 112 2.07 0.61 -12.09
C ARG A 112 1.78 -0.68 -11.37
N ARG A 113 1.01 -0.59 -10.28
CA ARG A 113 0.69 -1.75 -9.45
C ARG A 113 -0.43 -2.58 -10.06
N GLY A 114 -0.27 -3.89 -9.98
CA GLY A 114 -1.31 -4.84 -10.32
C GLY A 114 -2.16 -5.27 -9.10
N ARG A 115 -3.21 -6.04 -9.37
CA ARG A 115 -4.10 -6.63 -8.38
C ARG A 115 -4.39 -8.10 -8.68
N LEU A 116 -4.42 -8.89 -7.62
CA LEU A 116 -4.91 -10.26 -7.65
C LEU A 116 -6.45 -10.32 -7.63
N GLY A 117 -7.09 -9.42 -6.89
CA GLY A 117 -8.55 -9.34 -6.78
C GLY A 117 -9.15 -10.27 -5.73
N VAL A 118 -8.57 -10.26 -4.54
CA VAL A 118 -9.05 -11.03 -3.38
C VAL A 118 -9.15 -10.13 -2.16
N ILE A 119 -10.05 -10.47 -1.25
CA ILE A 119 -10.01 -10.01 0.13
C ILE A 119 -9.38 -11.13 0.94
N ALA A 120 -8.28 -10.81 1.64
CA ALA A 120 -7.55 -11.77 2.44
C ALA A 120 -7.57 -11.36 3.92
N GLN A 121 -7.56 -12.37 4.80
CA GLN A 121 -7.43 -12.20 6.23
C GLN A 121 -6.30 -13.08 6.78
N ASN A 122 -5.82 -12.74 7.97
CA ASN A 122 -4.76 -13.52 8.61
C ASN A 122 -5.26 -14.92 8.97
N LEU A 123 -4.39 -15.92 8.80
CA LEU A 123 -4.65 -17.28 9.24
C LEU A 123 -4.46 -17.38 10.76
N THR A 124 -5.56 -17.34 11.51
CA THR A 124 -5.50 -17.59 12.96
C THR A 124 -5.45 -19.09 13.25
N PRO A 125 -4.97 -19.51 14.44
CA PRO A 125 -4.96 -20.92 14.82
C PRO A 125 -6.34 -21.59 14.74
N GLU A 126 -7.40 -20.87 15.14
CA GLU A 126 -8.78 -21.37 15.11
C GLU A 126 -9.26 -21.56 13.67
N LEU A 127 -8.86 -20.66 12.76
CA LEU A 127 -9.20 -20.76 11.35
C LEU A 127 -8.42 -21.89 10.66
N ALA A 128 -7.15 -22.07 11.02
CA ALA A 128 -6.34 -23.19 10.53
C ALA A 128 -6.94 -24.54 10.94
N GLU A 129 -7.38 -24.67 12.20
CA GLU A 129 -8.07 -25.86 12.70
C GLU A 129 -9.39 -26.10 11.94
N ALA A 130 -10.21 -25.05 11.78
CA ALA A 130 -11.49 -25.15 11.07
C ALA A 130 -11.33 -25.54 9.58
N LEU A 131 -10.24 -25.13 8.94
CA LEU A 131 -9.93 -25.44 7.54
C LEU A 131 -9.14 -26.76 7.37
N GLY A 132 -8.74 -27.42 8.47
CA GLY A 132 -7.95 -28.65 8.44
C GLY A 132 -6.53 -28.45 7.93
N ILE A 133 -5.89 -27.35 8.32
CA ILE A 133 -4.58 -26.92 7.84
C ILE A 133 -3.54 -26.94 8.97
N ASP A 134 -2.43 -27.64 8.75
CA ASP A 134 -1.30 -27.78 9.70
C ASP A 134 -0.25 -26.65 9.57
N THR A 135 -0.69 -25.41 9.32
CA THR A 135 0.19 -24.22 9.36
C THR A 135 -0.57 -23.04 9.96
N THR A 136 0.15 -22.15 10.65
CA THR A 136 -0.36 -20.87 11.15
C THR A 136 0.18 -19.68 10.35
N ARG A 137 0.93 -19.93 9.27
CA ARG A 137 1.47 -18.92 8.36
C ARG A 137 0.74 -19.00 7.02
N GLY A 138 0.34 -17.84 6.52
CA GLY A 138 -0.37 -17.70 5.25
C GLY A 138 -1.47 -16.65 5.32
N ALA A 139 -2.05 -16.38 4.15
CA ALA A 139 -3.18 -15.48 3.99
C ALA A 139 -4.41 -16.25 3.51
N VAL A 140 -5.49 -16.21 4.28
CA VAL A 140 -6.75 -16.88 3.92
C VAL A 140 -7.54 -15.98 2.99
N ILE A 141 -7.96 -16.50 1.84
CA ILE A 141 -8.87 -15.82 0.93
C ILE A 141 -10.27 -15.85 1.54
N ALA A 142 -10.72 -14.70 2.04
CA ALA A 142 -12.06 -14.51 2.57
C ALA A 142 -13.09 -14.29 1.45
N GLN A 143 -12.66 -13.64 0.37
CA GLN A 143 -13.50 -13.38 -0.80
C GLN A 143 -12.66 -13.31 -2.07
N VAL A 144 -13.18 -13.85 -3.17
CA VAL A 144 -12.66 -13.62 -4.52
C VAL A 144 -13.54 -12.58 -5.21
N ILE A 145 -12.94 -11.53 -5.75
CA ILE A 145 -13.67 -10.48 -6.47
C ILE A 145 -14.06 -11.04 -7.85
N PRO A 146 -15.34 -10.97 -8.26
CA PRO A 146 -15.75 -11.39 -9.60
C PRO A 146 -15.00 -10.66 -10.71
N ASP A 147 -14.77 -11.33 -11.83
CA ASP A 147 -14.05 -10.79 -13.00
C ASP A 147 -12.64 -10.28 -12.63
N SER A 148 -11.98 -10.92 -11.68
CA SER A 148 -10.61 -10.58 -11.27
C SER A 148 -9.58 -11.60 -11.76
N ALA A 149 -8.30 -11.29 -11.56
CA ALA A 149 -7.22 -12.23 -11.87
C ALA A 149 -7.34 -13.54 -11.07
N ALA A 150 -7.77 -13.46 -9.81
CA ALA A 150 -8.00 -14.61 -8.95
C ALA A 150 -9.21 -15.45 -9.40
N ASP A 151 -10.31 -14.78 -9.79
CA ASP A 151 -11.54 -15.44 -10.26
C ASP A 151 -11.27 -16.22 -11.56
N ASP A 152 -10.66 -15.57 -12.54
CA ASP A 152 -10.21 -16.18 -13.81
C ASP A 152 -9.33 -17.41 -13.59
N ALA A 153 -8.43 -17.35 -12.61
CA ALA A 153 -7.50 -18.43 -12.30
C ALA A 153 -8.16 -19.58 -11.53
N GLY A 154 -9.33 -19.35 -10.94
CA GLY A 154 -10.04 -20.33 -10.11
C GLY A 154 -9.53 -20.45 -8.68
N LEU A 155 -8.99 -19.37 -8.12
CA LEU A 155 -8.87 -19.23 -6.66
C LEU A 155 -10.26 -19.21 -6.02
N GLN A 156 -10.35 -19.67 -4.79
CA GLN A 156 -11.62 -19.86 -4.09
C GLN A 156 -11.55 -19.31 -2.67
N GLU A 157 -12.72 -18.99 -2.13
CA GLU A 157 -12.87 -18.70 -0.70
C GLU A 157 -12.43 -19.90 0.13
N GLY A 158 -11.66 -19.65 1.20
CA GLY A 158 -11.07 -20.69 2.04
C GLY A 158 -9.70 -21.19 1.57
N ASP A 159 -9.23 -20.82 0.37
CA ASP A 159 -7.84 -21.05 -0.02
C ASP A 159 -6.89 -20.30 0.90
N VAL A 160 -5.79 -20.94 1.29
CA VAL A 160 -4.73 -20.31 2.09
C VAL A 160 -3.49 -20.14 1.25
N VAL A 161 -3.19 -18.90 0.86
CA VAL A 161 -1.99 -18.56 0.10
C VAL A 161 -0.77 -18.64 1.01
N VAL A 162 0.23 -19.42 0.60
CA VAL A 162 1.46 -19.68 1.38
C VAL A 162 2.72 -19.20 0.68
N ALA A 163 2.68 -19.00 -0.65
CA ALA A 163 3.79 -18.40 -1.39
C ALA A 163 3.30 -17.70 -2.66
N VAL A 164 4.04 -16.68 -3.08
CA VAL A 164 3.93 -16.07 -4.41
C VAL A 164 5.33 -16.05 -5.03
N ASN A 165 5.49 -16.72 -6.17
CA ASN A 165 6.78 -17.11 -6.73
C ASN A 165 7.64 -17.79 -5.66
N GLU A 166 8.86 -17.30 -5.43
CA GLU A 166 9.78 -17.82 -4.41
C GLU A 166 9.56 -17.19 -3.02
N ARG A 167 8.62 -16.25 -2.89
CA ARG A 167 8.41 -15.47 -1.68
C ARG A 167 7.35 -16.12 -0.78
N GLU A 168 7.74 -16.45 0.45
CA GLU A 168 6.84 -16.99 1.47
C GLU A 168 5.85 -15.92 1.94
N ILE A 169 4.57 -16.30 2.03
CA ILE A 169 3.49 -15.44 2.54
C ILE A 169 3.21 -15.84 3.98
N VAL A 170 3.41 -14.90 4.89
CA VAL A 170 3.29 -15.16 6.34
C VAL A 170 1.94 -14.75 6.91
N ASP A 171 1.32 -13.74 6.31
CA ASP A 171 0.05 -13.14 6.71
C ASP A 171 -0.61 -12.39 5.53
N ALA A 172 -1.80 -11.80 5.75
CA ALA A 172 -2.52 -11.08 4.70
C ALA A 172 -1.80 -9.81 4.23
N SER A 173 -1.10 -9.12 5.13
CA SER A 173 -0.30 -7.93 4.81
C SER A 173 0.84 -8.29 3.87
N SER A 174 1.57 -9.37 4.16
CA SER A 174 2.63 -9.94 3.33
C SER A 174 2.12 -10.30 1.93
N LEU A 175 0.93 -10.90 1.82
CA LEU A 175 0.29 -11.14 0.52
C LEU A 175 0.02 -9.83 -0.22
N ARG A 176 -0.65 -8.88 0.42
CA ARG A 176 -0.97 -7.56 -0.18
C ARG A 176 0.28 -6.87 -0.69
N ASN A 177 1.33 -6.83 0.12
CA ASN A 177 2.60 -6.21 -0.23
C ASN A 177 3.26 -6.90 -1.40
N THR A 178 3.35 -8.23 -1.36
CA THR A 178 3.97 -9.03 -2.42
C THR A 178 3.24 -8.84 -3.75
N ILE A 179 1.91 -8.90 -3.76
CA ILE A 179 1.10 -8.63 -4.95
C ILE A 179 1.29 -7.18 -5.45
N GLY A 180 1.38 -6.21 -4.54
CA GLY A 180 1.57 -4.80 -4.86
C GLY A 180 2.91 -4.46 -5.51
N LEU A 181 3.88 -5.39 -5.51
CA LEU A 181 5.14 -5.25 -6.25
C LEU A 181 4.98 -5.60 -7.73
N PHE A 182 4.08 -6.51 -8.09
CA PHE A 182 3.92 -6.93 -9.47
C PHE A 182 3.15 -5.91 -10.29
N ARG A 183 3.47 -5.86 -11.59
CA ARG A 183 2.78 -5.00 -12.55
C ARG A 183 1.54 -5.69 -13.09
N ALA A 184 0.68 -4.88 -13.70
CA ALA A 184 -0.34 -5.38 -14.61
C ALA A 184 0.29 -6.27 -15.69
N ASP A 185 -0.43 -7.31 -16.08
CA ASP A 185 -0.09 -8.31 -17.09
C ASP A 185 1.10 -9.22 -16.76
N GLU A 186 1.71 -9.07 -15.59
CA GLU A 186 2.77 -9.96 -15.11
C GLU A 186 2.18 -11.31 -14.67
N GLU A 187 2.82 -12.41 -15.08
CA GLU A 187 2.42 -13.76 -14.67
C GLU A 187 3.20 -14.18 -13.41
N ILE A 188 2.47 -14.53 -12.36
CA ILE A 188 3.03 -14.99 -11.09
C ILE A 188 2.59 -16.42 -10.80
N GLU A 189 3.40 -17.18 -10.09
CA GLU A 189 3.02 -18.47 -9.51
C GLU A 189 2.49 -18.25 -8.09
N VAL A 190 1.26 -18.68 -7.81
CA VAL A 190 0.68 -18.62 -6.47
C VAL A 190 0.56 -20.03 -5.93
N SER A 191 1.26 -20.31 -4.83
CA SER A 191 1.11 -21.56 -4.07
C SER A 191 0.13 -21.37 -2.93
N PHE A 192 -0.84 -22.27 -2.82
CA PHE A 192 -1.91 -22.20 -1.83
C PHE A 192 -2.27 -23.59 -1.31
N LEU A 193 -3.00 -23.64 -0.19
CA LEU A 193 -3.61 -24.83 0.38
C LEU A 193 -5.11 -24.78 0.13
N ARG A 194 -5.66 -25.88 -0.40
CA ARG A 194 -7.10 -26.11 -0.55
C ARG A 194 -7.42 -27.49 0.00
N ASP A 195 -8.35 -27.57 0.95
CA ASP A 195 -8.68 -28.81 1.68
C ASP A 195 -7.44 -29.52 2.26
N GLY A 196 -6.52 -28.73 2.83
CA GLY A 196 -5.25 -29.21 3.40
C GLY A 196 -4.20 -29.66 2.38
N LYS A 197 -4.49 -29.59 1.07
CA LYS A 197 -3.56 -30.01 0.01
C LYS A 197 -2.88 -28.81 -0.64
N ARG A 198 -1.56 -28.90 -0.79
CA ARG A 198 -0.77 -27.88 -1.50
C ARG A 198 -1.01 -27.95 -3.00
N GLN A 199 -1.35 -26.81 -3.57
CA GLN A 199 -1.56 -26.58 -4.99
C GLN A 199 -0.76 -25.35 -5.43
N SER A 200 -0.56 -25.19 -6.74
CA SER A 200 0.04 -23.99 -7.31
C SER A 200 -0.58 -23.71 -8.68
N MET A 201 -0.74 -22.44 -9.00
CA MET A 201 -1.27 -22.00 -10.28
C MET A 201 -0.57 -20.74 -10.76
N ARG A 202 -0.52 -20.56 -12.08
CA ARG A 202 -0.05 -19.32 -12.67
C ARG A 202 -1.21 -18.37 -12.85
N ILE A 203 -1.06 -17.15 -12.35
CA ILE A 203 -2.06 -16.11 -12.38
C ILE A 203 -1.47 -14.90 -13.08
N ARG A 204 -2.16 -14.40 -14.10
CA ARG A 204 -1.80 -13.13 -14.71
C ARG A 204 -2.43 -12.00 -13.91
N ILE A 205 -1.58 -11.20 -13.27
CA ILE A 205 -2.01 -10.04 -12.50
C ILE A 205 -2.70 -9.06 -13.43
N ARG A 206 -3.89 -8.58 -13.05
CA ARG A 206 -4.58 -7.53 -13.79
C ARG A 206 -4.11 -6.18 -13.30
N ALA A 207 -4.24 -5.16 -14.13
CA ALA A 207 -4.10 -3.80 -13.66
C ALA A 207 -5.02 -3.59 -12.45
N ILE A 208 -4.66 -2.64 -11.58
CA ILE A 208 -5.69 -1.90 -10.88
C ILE A 208 -6.46 -1.18 -11.98
N GLU A 209 -7.39 -1.88 -12.64
CA GLU A 209 -8.60 -1.21 -13.03
C GLU A 209 -9.13 -0.76 -11.67
N PRO A 210 -9.19 0.57 -11.42
CA PRO A 210 -10.06 0.99 -10.35
C PRO A 210 -11.35 0.25 -10.64
N VAL A 211 -11.94 -0.41 -9.62
CA VAL A 211 -13.37 -0.66 -9.72
C VAL A 211 -13.89 0.67 -10.19
N ALA A 212 -14.42 0.69 -11.41
CA ALA A 212 -14.99 1.88 -11.95
C ALA A 212 -16.13 2.12 -10.96
N GLY A 213 -15.87 2.93 -9.92
CA GLY A 213 -16.90 3.69 -9.27
C GLY A 213 -17.53 4.34 -10.46
N GLN A 214 -18.68 3.80 -10.85
CA GLN A 214 -19.34 4.07 -12.11
C GLN A 214 -19.12 5.55 -12.35
N GLY A 215 -18.28 5.87 -13.34
CA GLY A 215 -17.80 7.23 -13.51
C GLY A 215 -19.03 8.09 -13.38
N LEU A 216 -19.08 8.93 -12.35
CA LEU A 216 -20.26 9.70 -12.03
C LEU A 216 -20.43 10.68 -13.17
N LYS A 217 -21.03 10.21 -14.27
CA LYS A 217 -21.60 10.97 -15.38
C LYS A 217 -22.87 11.63 -14.88
N ILE A 218 -22.80 12.16 -13.66
CA ILE A 218 -23.85 12.90 -13.03
C ILE A 218 -23.67 14.33 -13.47
N ASN A 219 -22.46 14.89 -13.46
CA ASN A 219 -22.25 16.26 -13.90
C ASN A 219 -20.90 16.45 -14.61
N LYS A 220 -20.92 17.20 -15.72
CA LYS A 220 -19.72 17.55 -16.53
C LYS A 220 -18.57 18.20 -15.73
N ARG A 221 -18.84 18.80 -14.57
CA ARG A 221 -17.83 19.39 -13.68
C ARG A 221 -16.98 18.34 -12.97
N LEU A 222 -17.49 17.12 -12.84
CA LEU A 222 -16.77 15.98 -12.26
C LEU A 222 -16.08 15.10 -13.32
N GLU A 223 -16.19 15.44 -14.60
CA GLU A 223 -15.47 14.74 -15.67
C GLU A 223 -13.96 14.82 -15.47
N GLY A 224 -13.29 13.67 -15.62
CA GLY A 224 -11.85 13.54 -15.39
C GLY A 224 -11.45 13.48 -13.92
N ILE A 225 -12.41 13.34 -12.99
CA ILE A 225 -12.14 13.02 -11.59
C ILE A 225 -12.46 11.54 -11.35
N ARG A 226 -11.60 10.86 -10.61
CA ARG A 226 -11.88 9.54 -10.04
C ARG A 226 -12.01 9.65 -8.54
N LEU A 227 -13.14 9.19 -8.03
CA LEU A 227 -13.49 9.22 -6.62
C LEU A 227 -13.51 7.80 -6.05
N ALA A 228 -13.16 7.62 -4.78
CA ALA A 228 -13.31 6.36 -4.07
C ALA A 228 -13.80 6.59 -2.64
N ASP A 229 -14.62 5.67 -2.16
CA ASP A 229 -14.91 5.56 -0.73
C ASP A 229 -13.61 5.31 0.03
N ILE A 230 -13.54 5.88 1.23
CA ILE A 230 -12.49 5.57 2.20
C ILE A 230 -13.13 5.02 3.46
N ASP A 231 -12.44 4.08 4.12
CA ASP A 231 -12.88 3.59 5.41
C ASP A 231 -12.76 4.71 6.45
N ASP A 232 -13.62 4.67 7.47
CA ASP A 232 -13.79 5.76 8.44
C ASP A 232 -12.48 6.10 9.20
N GLU A 233 -11.55 5.15 9.28
CA GLU A 233 -10.25 5.27 9.96
C GLU A 233 -9.15 5.88 9.07
N ASP A 234 -9.35 5.94 7.75
CA ASP A 234 -8.36 6.39 6.76
C ASP A 234 -8.43 7.90 6.46
N GLY A 235 -9.43 8.58 7.02
CA GLY A 235 -9.62 10.02 6.85
C GLY A 235 -8.71 10.86 7.75
N PRO A 236 -8.22 12.03 7.30
CA PRO A 236 -7.49 12.95 8.17
C PRO A 236 -8.33 13.29 9.41
N GLN A 237 -7.79 13.03 10.61
CA GLN A 237 -8.47 13.22 11.90
C GLN A 237 -9.76 12.40 12.08
N GLY A 238 -9.89 11.25 11.40
CA GLY A 238 -11.09 10.39 11.47
C GLY A 238 -12.31 10.98 10.76
N GLN A 239 -12.09 11.91 9.82
CA GLN A 239 -13.18 12.47 9.02
C GLN A 239 -13.57 11.50 7.91
N ARG A 240 -14.86 11.20 7.85
CA ARG A 240 -15.46 10.42 6.77
C ARG A 240 -15.63 11.26 5.51
N GLY A 241 -15.54 10.64 4.34
CA GLY A 241 -15.74 11.31 3.06
C GLY A 241 -15.35 10.43 1.88
N VAL A 242 -15.20 11.07 0.72
CA VAL A 242 -14.82 10.41 -0.53
C VAL A 242 -13.51 11.00 -1.03
N ARG A 243 -12.52 10.16 -1.30
CA ARG A 243 -11.18 10.60 -1.74
C ARG A 243 -11.14 10.80 -3.24
N ALA A 244 -10.59 11.93 -3.67
CA ALA A 244 -10.20 12.15 -5.06
C ALA A 244 -8.92 11.36 -5.36
N VAL A 245 -9.08 10.14 -5.87
CA VAL A 245 -7.96 9.24 -6.17
C VAL A 245 -7.26 9.62 -7.47
N GLU A 246 -7.94 10.35 -8.36
CA GLU A 246 -7.32 10.87 -9.57
C GLU A 246 -8.03 12.16 -9.99
N VAL A 247 -7.26 13.13 -10.47
CA VAL A 247 -7.80 14.37 -11.02
C VAL A 247 -7.02 14.72 -12.28
N ALA A 248 -7.63 14.48 -13.45
CA ALA A 248 -7.01 14.74 -14.74
C ALA A 248 -6.65 16.22 -14.87
N GLN A 249 -5.41 16.52 -15.28
CA GLN A 249 -4.91 17.91 -15.39
C GLN A 249 -5.70 18.79 -16.36
N THR A 250 -6.40 18.16 -17.31
CA THR A 250 -7.24 18.82 -18.31
C THR A 250 -8.64 19.17 -17.79
N SER A 251 -9.07 18.58 -16.66
CA SER A 251 -10.42 18.69 -16.10
C SER A 251 -10.74 20.09 -15.54
N LEU A 252 -12.03 20.40 -15.42
CA LEU A 252 -12.51 21.60 -14.74
C LEU A 252 -12.14 21.59 -13.25
N ALA A 253 -12.17 20.41 -12.63
CA ALA A 253 -11.82 20.20 -11.23
C ALA A 253 -10.36 20.52 -10.91
N TRP A 254 -9.43 20.07 -11.77
CA TRP A 254 -8.02 20.42 -11.63
C TRP A 254 -7.79 21.93 -11.71
N ARG A 255 -8.43 22.60 -12.67
CA ARG A 255 -8.35 24.07 -12.83
C ARG A 255 -8.94 24.82 -11.65
N ALA A 256 -10.02 24.28 -11.06
CA ALA A 256 -10.65 24.82 -9.86
C ALA A 256 -9.80 24.63 -8.59
N GLY A 257 -8.80 23.74 -8.63
CA GLY A 257 -7.84 23.53 -7.53
C GLY A 257 -7.96 22.19 -6.83
N LEU A 258 -8.83 21.28 -7.29
CA LEU A 258 -8.92 19.92 -6.76
C LEU A 258 -7.66 19.13 -7.12
N ARG A 259 -7.14 18.35 -6.20
CA ARG A 259 -5.94 17.54 -6.38
C ARG A 259 -6.19 16.10 -5.94
N GLU A 260 -5.37 15.22 -6.48
CA GLU A 260 -5.28 13.85 -6.01
C GLU A 260 -4.94 13.82 -4.51
N GLY A 261 -5.60 12.92 -3.78
CA GLY A 261 -5.50 12.79 -2.32
C GLY A 261 -6.45 13.70 -1.54
N ASP A 262 -7.14 14.65 -2.17
CA ASP A 262 -8.13 15.48 -1.47
C ASP A 262 -9.28 14.61 -0.96
N LEU A 263 -9.64 14.77 0.32
CA LEU A 263 -10.82 14.13 0.90
C LEU A 263 -12.02 15.06 0.79
N ILE A 264 -13.03 14.69 0.01
CA ILE A 264 -14.28 15.44 -0.14
C ILE A 264 -15.21 15.07 1.01
N ILE A 265 -15.53 16.05 1.85
CA ILE A 265 -16.38 15.89 3.04
C ILE A 265 -17.76 16.53 2.89
N SER A 266 -17.94 17.42 1.91
CA SER A 266 -19.26 17.93 1.53
C SER A 266 -19.32 18.38 0.08
N VAL A 267 -20.47 18.23 -0.56
CA VAL A 267 -20.77 18.75 -1.90
C VAL A 267 -22.06 19.56 -1.83
N ASN A 268 -22.07 20.78 -2.37
CA ASN A 268 -23.23 21.69 -2.34
C ASN A 268 -23.83 21.87 -0.93
N LYS A 269 -22.95 21.91 0.09
CA LYS A 269 -23.28 21.97 1.53
C LYS A 269 -23.97 20.72 2.10
N GLN A 270 -24.12 19.66 1.32
CA GLN A 270 -24.55 18.35 1.79
C GLN A 270 -23.33 17.54 2.26
N PRO A 271 -23.33 17.02 3.49
CA PRO A 271 -22.28 16.14 3.98
C PRO A 271 -22.15 14.89 3.10
N ILE A 272 -20.91 14.46 2.84
CA ILE A 272 -20.60 13.27 2.06
C ILE A 272 -19.89 12.26 2.95
N TYR A 273 -20.39 11.04 2.97
CA TYR A 273 -19.79 9.91 3.67
C TYR A 273 -19.44 8.75 2.73
N SER A 274 -20.04 8.75 1.53
CA SER A 274 -19.85 7.72 0.51
C SER A 274 -20.02 8.29 -0.90
N LEU A 275 -19.59 7.54 -1.91
CA LEU A 275 -19.79 7.82 -3.32
C LEU A 275 -21.26 8.02 -3.63
N LYS A 276 -22.13 7.21 -3.01
CA LYS A 276 -23.58 7.33 -3.13
C LYS A 276 -24.08 8.71 -2.71
N ASP A 277 -23.52 9.30 -1.65
CA ASP A 277 -23.91 10.64 -1.22
C ASP A 277 -23.49 11.71 -2.23
N VAL A 278 -22.35 11.52 -2.89
CA VAL A 278 -21.90 12.40 -3.98
C VAL A 278 -22.92 12.38 -5.11
N GLU A 279 -23.48 11.19 -5.42
CA GLU A 279 -24.51 11.07 -6.44
C GLU A 279 -25.78 11.85 -6.10
N HIS A 280 -26.19 11.84 -4.83
CA HIS A 280 -27.40 12.53 -4.39
C HIS A 280 -27.18 14.04 -4.22
N ALA A 281 -25.96 14.48 -3.97
CA ALA A 281 -25.62 15.88 -3.73
C ALA A 281 -25.35 16.69 -5.02
N VAL A 282 -25.27 16.01 -6.17
CA VAL A 282 -24.92 16.59 -7.46
C VAL A 282 -26.06 16.38 -8.46
N ASP A 283 -26.55 17.46 -9.06
CA ASP A 283 -27.49 17.39 -10.20
C ASP A 283 -26.73 17.56 -11.52
N GLU A 284 -27.18 16.91 -12.59
CA GLU A 284 -26.61 17.05 -13.93
C GLU A 284 -26.62 18.48 -14.47
N ASN A 285 -27.61 19.26 -14.05
CA ASN A 285 -27.79 20.63 -14.49
C ASN A 285 -27.11 21.65 -13.58
N ASP A 286 -26.43 21.23 -12.51
CA ASP A 286 -25.76 22.14 -11.59
C ASP A 286 -24.77 23.02 -12.36
N ALA A 287 -24.99 24.34 -12.30
CA ALA A 287 -24.16 25.34 -12.96
C ALA A 287 -22.79 25.49 -12.28
N MET A 288 -22.69 25.09 -11.01
CA MET A 288 -21.46 25.06 -10.23
C MET A 288 -21.55 24.00 -9.13
N LEU A 289 -20.41 23.45 -8.75
CA LEU A 289 -20.28 22.56 -7.60
C LEU A 289 -19.41 23.23 -6.53
N LEU A 290 -19.91 23.26 -5.30
CA LEU A 290 -19.14 23.70 -4.12
C LEU A 290 -18.68 22.46 -3.35
N LEU A 291 -17.38 22.16 -3.42
CA LEU A 291 -16.76 21.09 -2.65
C LEU A 291 -16.15 21.68 -1.38
N ASN A 292 -16.33 21.01 -0.26
CA ASN A 292 -15.48 21.19 0.92
C ASN A 292 -14.55 19.98 0.99
N VAL A 293 -13.24 20.23 0.95
CA VAL A 293 -12.24 19.18 0.90
C VAL A 293 -11.20 19.36 2.00
N VAL A 294 -10.62 18.26 2.44
CA VAL A 294 -9.49 18.23 3.35
C VAL A 294 -8.25 17.79 2.59
N ARG A 295 -7.21 18.61 2.65
CA ARG A 295 -5.89 18.32 2.08
C ARG A 295 -4.86 18.35 3.19
N GLY A 296 -4.28 17.20 3.52
CA GLY A 296 -3.46 17.06 4.72
C GLY A 296 -4.27 17.45 5.97
N ASN A 297 -3.84 18.50 6.68
CA ASN A 297 -4.53 19.02 7.87
C ASN A 297 -5.33 20.31 7.61
N THR A 298 -5.55 20.70 6.36
CA THR A 298 -6.25 21.95 6.01
C THR A 298 -7.57 21.66 5.31
N GLY A 299 -8.65 22.24 5.82
CA GLY A 299 -9.95 22.28 5.13
C GLY A 299 -10.02 23.46 4.16
N LEU A 300 -10.55 23.24 2.96
CA LEU A 300 -10.66 24.26 1.93
C LEU A 300 -11.91 24.07 1.08
N PHE A 301 -12.46 25.18 0.59
CA PHE A 301 -13.56 25.17 -0.37
C PHE A 301 -13.05 25.27 -1.80
N ILE A 302 -13.58 24.43 -2.68
CA ILE A 302 -13.30 24.42 -4.11
C ILE A 302 -14.61 24.67 -4.85
N VAL A 303 -14.58 25.57 -5.83
CA VAL A 303 -15.74 25.86 -6.68
C VAL A 303 -15.41 25.47 -8.12
N ILE A 304 -16.12 24.47 -8.63
CA ILE A 304 -16.01 24.04 -10.03
C ILE A 304 -17.17 24.67 -10.81
N ARG A 305 -16.88 25.38 -11.90
CA ARG A 305 -17.88 26.06 -12.76
C ARG A 305 -17.93 25.45 -14.14
#